data_AF-A0A4R9WBU2-F1
#
_entry.id   AF-A0A4R9WBU2-F1
#
_cell.length_a   1.000
_cell.length_b   1.000
_cell.length_c   1.000
_cell.angle_alpha   90.00
_cell.angle_beta   90.00
_cell.angle_gamma   90.00
#
_symmetry.space_group_name_H-M   'P 1'
#
loop_
_entity.id
_entity.type
_entity.pdbx_description
1 polymer ?
#
loop_
_entity_poly.entity_id
_entity_poly.type
_entity_poly.pdbx_seq_one_letter_code
_entity_poly.pdbx_strand_id
1 'polypeptide(L)'
;MSDIRYGYQPNYAAPPGSLIEEQLSGLDISARELARRCGRSPKLIAEIISGKAPIEPETALQLERVLETSAAIWLGMEANYRLFLARSKEEVSLAKHINWAKQFPLAELSKRGLLSLEKESAAQVRELLRFFGCGSVEACQERFDELSAVAYRHSPSFESAEASLLAWLRIGDLRAEQIEAADFDRTAFLAALKEIRGLTTESIEVFLPEVKRLCASAGVVFVLERSLSKVALSGVSRWLSPRRALIQQTARHLSNDHFWFTFFHECAHLLLHSRKSIFLDGKGLSNVAAELEAEADDWASEFLVPALALTRFITRFTYDEDEVVEFAARQGIDPGIVVGQLQYRKVLSFSQMNHLKQRYEWAK
;
A
#
# COMPACT_ATOMS: atom_id res chain seq x y z
N MET A 1 -10.33 -2.97 7.81
CA MET A 1 -11.64 -3.44 8.29
C MET A 1 -12.64 -3.34 7.15
N SER A 2 -13.07 -4.47 6.60
CA SER A 2 -14.17 -4.53 5.62
C SER A 2 -15.32 -5.34 6.22
N ASP A 3 -15.93 -4.81 7.26
CA ASP A 3 -17.19 -5.34 7.78
C ASP A 3 -18.37 -4.70 7.07
N ILE A 4 -18.59 -5.14 5.83
CA ILE A 4 -19.95 -5.19 5.30
C ILE A 4 -20.22 -6.63 4.89
N ARG A 5 -20.25 -7.53 5.89
CA ARG A 5 -20.69 -8.93 5.67
C ARG A 5 -22.20 -9.04 5.46
N TYR A 6 -22.97 -8.00 5.81
CA TYR A 6 -24.41 -7.90 5.63
C TYR A 6 -24.78 -6.54 5.03
N GLY A 7 -24.60 -6.40 3.71
CA GLY A 7 -25.02 -5.21 2.97
C GLY A 7 -26.42 -5.40 2.39
N TYR A 8 -27.34 -4.47 2.68
CA TYR A 8 -28.60 -4.39 1.93
C TYR A 8 -28.32 -3.73 0.58
N GLN A 9 -28.18 -4.56 -0.46
CA GLN A 9 -28.00 -4.13 -1.84
C GLN A 9 -29.06 -4.81 -2.72
N PRO A 10 -30.27 -4.27 -2.78
CA PRO A 10 -31.31 -4.83 -3.63
C PRO A 10 -30.88 -4.70 -5.10
N ASN A 11 -31.18 -5.72 -5.90
CA ASN A 11 -30.94 -5.74 -7.35
C ASN A 11 -31.97 -4.93 -8.15
N TYR A 12 -32.87 -4.24 -7.46
CA TYR A 12 -33.80 -3.27 -8.00
C TYR A 12 -34.03 -2.15 -6.99
N ALA A 13 -34.39 -0.97 -7.48
CA ALA A 13 -34.94 0.10 -6.66
C ALA A 13 -36.17 0.67 -7.38
N ALA A 14 -37.31 0.71 -6.70
CA ALA A 14 -38.51 1.30 -7.29
C ALA A 14 -38.31 2.82 -7.39
N PRO A 15 -38.51 3.43 -8.57
CA PRO A 15 -38.51 4.88 -8.67
C PRO A 15 -39.65 5.45 -7.82
N PRO A 16 -39.47 6.58 -7.12
CA PRO A 16 -40.56 7.22 -6.38
C PRO A 16 -41.81 7.47 -7.24
N GLY A 17 -41.60 7.71 -8.54
CA GLY A 17 -42.64 7.91 -9.52
C GLY A 17 -43.67 6.79 -9.62
N SER A 18 -43.30 5.52 -9.39
CA SER A 18 -44.28 4.42 -9.44
C SER A 18 -45.26 4.48 -8.28
N LEU A 19 -44.80 4.88 -7.08
CA LEU A 19 -45.68 5.09 -5.93
C LEU A 19 -46.54 6.34 -6.13
N ILE A 20 -45.99 7.39 -6.76
CA ILE A 20 -46.80 8.57 -7.13
C ILE A 20 -47.92 8.16 -8.09
N GLU A 21 -47.65 7.38 -9.15
CA GLU A 21 -48.69 6.91 -10.08
C GLU A 21 -49.78 6.07 -9.41
N GLU A 22 -49.41 5.20 -8.48
CA GLU A 22 -50.34 4.41 -7.68
C GLU A 22 -51.27 5.31 -6.85
N GLN A 23 -50.70 6.29 -6.13
CA GLN A 23 -51.48 7.21 -5.30
C GLN A 23 -52.36 8.15 -6.12
N LEU A 24 -51.89 8.61 -7.28
CA LEU A 24 -52.70 9.41 -8.21
C LEU A 24 -53.92 8.64 -8.71
N SER A 25 -53.74 7.34 -8.99
CA SER A 25 -54.82 6.45 -9.40
C SER A 25 -55.83 6.22 -8.26
N GLY A 26 -55.36 6.05 -7.02
CA GLY A 26 -56.21 5.92 -5.84
C GLY A 26 -57.00 7.18 -5.49
N LEU A 27 -56.46 8.36 -5.80
CA LEU A 27 -57.08 9.66 -5.56
C LEU A 27 -57.90 10.19 -6.75
N ASP A 28 -57.92 9.47 -7.88
CA ASP A 28 -58.55 9.87 -9.15
C ASP A 28 -58.13 11.28 -9.62
N ILE A 29 -56.82 11.58 -9.53
CA ILE A 29 -56.26 12.86 -10.00
C ILE A 29 -55.15 12.65 -11.02
N SER A 30 -55.07 13.57 -11.99
CA SER A 30 -53.99 13.55 -12.99
C SER A 30 -52.67 14.10 -12.43
N ALA A 31 -51.54 13.71 -13.05
CA ALA A 31 -50.23 14.31 -12.75
C ALA A 31 -50.21 15.84 -12.93
N ARG A 32 -51.03 16.38 -13.85
CA ARG A 32 -51.18 17.84 -14.04
C ARG A 32 -51.88 18.49 -12.85
N GLU A 33 -52.88 17.81 -12.28
CA GLU A 33 -53.56 18.27 -11.07
C GLU A 33 -52.64 18.19 -9.85
N LEU A 34 -51.84 17.12 -9.70
CA LEU A 34 -50.80 17.04 -8.69
C LEU A 34 -49.82 18.21 -8.79
N ALA A 35 -49.33 18.52 -10.00
CA ALA A 35 -48.43 19.65 -10.23
C ALA A 35 -49.05 20.98 -9.76
N ARG A 36 -50.34 21.19 -10.06
CA ARG A 36 -51.08 22.37 -9.61
C ARG A 36 -51.16 22.43 -8.08
N ARG A 37 -51.46 21.32 -7.40
CA ARG A 37 -51.56 21.25 -5.93
C ARG A 37 -50.21 21.46 -5.24
N CYS A 38 -49.14 20.92 -5.79
CA CYS A 38 -47.78 21.10 -5.27
C CYS A 38 -47.17 22.48 -5.62
N GLY A 39 -47.81 23.28 -6.48
CA GLY A 39 -47.22 24.53 -6.97
C GLY A 39 -45.98 24.32 -7.83
N ARG A 40 -45.92 23.22 -8.59
CA ARG A 40 -44.80 22.84 -9.47
C ARG A 40 -45.22 22.80 -10.94
N SER A 41 -44.26 22.82 -11.84
CA SER A 41 -44.55 22.70 -13.26
C SER A 41 -45.04 21.28 -13.60
N PRO A 42 -46.02 21.12 -14.50
CA PRO A 42 -46.44 19.78 -14.96
C PRO A 42 -45.28 18.97 -15.55
N LYS A 43 -44.32 19.65 -16.19
CA LYS A 43 -43.10 19.05 -16.72
C LYS A 43 -42.27 18.40 -15.60
N LEU A 44 -42.01 19.12 -14.51
CA LEU A 44 -41.22 18.58 -13.39
C LEU A 44 -41.88 17.36 -12.77
N ILE A 45 -43.20 17.41 -12.51
CA ILE A 45 -43.91 16.24 -11.96
C ILE A 45 -43.88 15.06 -12.92
N ALA A 46 -44.04 15.27 -14.23
CA ALA A 46 -43.91 14.20 -15.22
C ALA A 46 -42.48 13.61 -15.29
N GLU A 47 -41.45 14.45 -15.15
CA GLU A 47 -40.05 14.01 -15.09
C GLU A 47 -39.74 13.26 -13.79
N ILE A 48 -40.33 13.65 -12.66
CA ILE A 48 -40.23 12.91 -11.38
C ILE A 48 -40.91 11.54 -11.52
N ILE A 49 -42.14 11.51 -12.04
CA ILE A 49 -42.91 10.28 -12.25
C ILE A 49 -42.15 9.30 -13.15
N SER A 50 -41.55 9.79 -14.23
CA SER A 50 -40.73 8.97 -15.14
C SER A 50 -39.31 8.66 -14.61
N GLY A 51 -38.96 9.10 -13.39
CA GLY A 51 -37.64 8.88 -12.77
C GLY A 51 -36.51 9.72 -13.37
N LYS A 52 -36.80 10.64 -14.29
CA LYS A 52 -35.81 11.50 -14.95
C LYS A 52 -35.33 12.64 -14.08
N ALA A 53 -36.23 13.28 -13.32
CA ALA A 53 -35.90 14.35 -12.39
C ALA A 53 -35.92 13.85 -10.94
N PRO A 54 -35.01 14.34 -10.08
CA PRO A 54 -35.00 13.95 -8.68
C PRO A 54 -36.10 14.63 -7.87
N ILE A 55 -36.49 14.00 -6.77
CA ILE A 55 -37.30 14.64 -5.73
C ILE A 55 -36.37 15.40 -4.79
N GLU A 56 -36.39 16.72 -4.89
CA GLU A 56 -35.71 17.62 -3.94
C GLU A 56 -36.50 17.73 -2.61
N PRO A 57 -35.85 18.10 -1.48
CA PRO A 57 -36.50 18.20 -0.17
C PRO A 57 -37.77 19.07 -0.16
N GLU A 58 -37.76 20.20 -0.85
CA GLU A 58 -38.92 21.10 -0.95
C GLU A 58 -40.07 20.43 -1.71
N THR A 59 -39.76 19.63 -2.73
CA THR A 59 -40.77 18.86 -3.48
C THR A 59 -41.32 17.72 -2.64
N ALA A 60 -40.48 17.05 -1.85
CA ALA A 60 -40.92 15.99 -0.93
C ALA A 60 -41.91 16.51 0.13
N LEU A 61 -41.68 17.70 0.70
CA LEU A 61 -42.61 18.35 1.65
C LEU A 61 -43.95 18.73 0.99
N GLN A 62 -43.94 19.11 -0.29
CA GLN A 62 -45.17 19.40 -1.02
C GLN A 62 -45.95 18.13 -1.33
N LEU A 63 -45.28 17.07 -1.76
CA LEU A 63 -45.88 15.75 -1.98
C LEU A 63 -46.46 15.20 -0.67
N GLU A 64 -45.78 15.37 0.47
CA GLU A 64 -46.30 14.97 1.78
C GLU A 64 -47.65 15.60 2.10
N ARG A 65 -47.81 16.90 1.84
CA ARG A 65 -49.07 17.60 2.12
C ARG A 65 -50.20 17.20 1.18
N VAL A 66 -49.89 16.76 -0.04
CA VAL A 66 -50.90 16.45 -1.07
C VAL A 66 -51.26 14.96 -1.10
N LEU A 67 -50.28 14.10 -0.84
CA LEU A 67 -50.38 12.64 -0.96
C LEU A 67 -50.31 11.92 0.41
N GLU A 68 -50.18 12.69 1.50
CA GLU A 68 -50.19 12.20 2.89
C GLU A 68 -49.11 11.15 3.20
N THR A 69 -48.07 11.09 2.38
CA THR A 69 -46.91 10.20 2.54
C THR A 69 -45.71 11.02 2.96
N SER A 70 -45.00 10.62 4.02
CA SER A 70 -43.95 11.46 4.60
C SER A 70 -42.84 11.82 3.60
N ALA A 71 -42.33 13.05 3.70
CA ALA A 71 -41.19 13.53 2.93
C ALA A 71 -39.95 12.64 3.12
N ALA A 72 -39.79 12.06 4.30
CA ALA A 72 -38.72 11.11 4.60
C ALA A 72 -38.83 9.82 3.76
N ILE A 73 -40.04 9.31 3.53
CA ILE A 73 -40.25 8.15 2.64
C ILE A 73 -39.87 8.52 1.20
N TRP A 74 -40.33 9.67 0.70
CA TRP A 74 -40.01 10.13 -0.65
C TRP A 74 -38.51 10.27 -0.89
N LEU A 75 -37.82 10.95 0.03
CA LEU A 75 -36.37 11.14 -0.07
C LEU A 75 -35.61 9.82 0.09
N GLY A 76 -36.08 8.91 0.94
CA GLY A 76 -35.50 7.58 1.09
C GLY A 76 -35.60 6.74 -0.19
N MET A 77 -36.78 6.72 -0.82
CA MET A 77 -36.99 6.05 -2.10
C MET A 77 -36.13 6.68 -3.21
N GLU A 78 -36.10 8.02 -3.28
CA GLU A 78 -35.32 8.76 -4.27
C GLU A 78 -33.81 8.46 -4.13
N ALA A 79 -33.28 8.53 -2.91
CA ALA A 79 -31.88 8.22 -2.65
C ALA A 79 -31.52 6.79 -3.06
N ASN A 80 -32.37 5.81 -2.72
CA ASN A 80 -32.17 4.42 -3.10
C ASN A 80 -32.19 4.23 -4.62
N TYR A 81 -33.16 4.85 -5.31
CA TYR A 81 -33.28 4.79 -6.76
C TYR A 81 -32.08 5.43 -7.48
N ARG A 82 -31.65 6.61 -7.03
CA ARG A 82 -30.49 7.30 -7.61
C ARG A 82 -29.19 6.53 -7.38
N LEU A 83 -29.00 5.97 -6.19
CA LEU A 83 -27.84 5.12 -5.90
C LEU A 83 -27.84 3.86 -6.77
N PHE A 84 -29.00 3.24 -7.00
CA PHE A 84 -29.13 2.10 -7.91
C PHE A 84 -28.72 2.48 -9.34
N LEU A 85 -29.26 3.57 -9.90
CA LEU A 85 -28.88 4.05 -11.23
C LEU A 85 -27.39 4.37 -11.35
N ALA A 86 -26.82 5.02 -10.33
CA ALA A 86 -25.40 5.36 -10.28
C ALA A 86 -24.53 4.09 -10.28
N ARG A 87 -24.87 3.08 -9.47
CA ARG A 87 -24.19 1.78 -9.44
C ARG A 87 -24.29 1.04 -10.77
N SER A 88 -25.45 1.03 -11.41
CA SER A 88 -25.60 0.41 -12.74
C SER A 88 -24.72 1.09 -13.79
N LYS A 89 -24.65 2.42 -13.77
CA LYS A 89 -23.75 3.17 -14.67
C LYS A 89 -22.27 2.90 -14.37
N GLU A 90 -21.92 2.87 -13.09
CA GLU A 90 -20.57 2.54 -12.63
C GLU A 90 -20.15 1.14 -13.06
N GLU A 91 -21.01 0.13 -12.89
CA GLU A 91 -20.76 -1.26 -13.29
C GLU A 91 -20.35 -1.35 -14.78
N VAL A 92 -21.11 -0.70 -15.66
CA VAL A 92 -20.79 -0.63 -17.10
C VAL A 92 -19.49 0.11 -17.37
N SER A 93 -19.19 1.17 -16.60
CA SER A 93 -17.95 1.93 -16.75
C SER A 93 -16.74 1.10 -16.32
N LEU A 94 -16.77 0.52 -15.12
CA LEU A 94 -15.68 -0.26 -14.55
C LEU A 94 -15.37 -1.51 -15.37
N ALA A 95 -16.37 -2.17 -15.96
CA ALA A 95 -16.16 -3.33 -16.83
C ALA A 95 -15.21 -3.03 -18.00
N LYS A 96 -15.17 -1.77 -18.49
CA LYS A 96 -14.26 -1.35 -19.57
C LYS A 96 -12.78 -1.32 -19.15
N HIS A 97 -12.50 -1.23 -17.86
CA HIS A 97 -11.14 -1.14 -17.31
C HIS A 97 -10.57 -2.50 -16.85
N ILE A 98 -11.17 -3.63 -17.23
CA ILE A 98 -10.67 -4.95 -16.84
C ILE A 98 -9.22 -5.20 -17.28
N ASN A 99 -8.80 -4.64 -18.41
CA ASN A 99 -7.43 -4.78 -18.89
C ASN A 99 -6.41 -4.08 -17.99
N TRP A 100 -6.81 -2.99 -17.32
CA TRP A 100 -5.98 -2.35 -16.28
C TRP A 100 -5.84 -3.28 -15.07
N ALA A 101 -6.94 -3.82 -14.56
CA ALA A 101 -6.89 -4.72 -13.40
C ALA A 101 -6.05 -5.99 -13.66
N LYS A 102 -6.10 -6.54 -14.88
CA LYS A 102 -5.32 -7.72 -15.29
C LYS A 102 -3.80 -7.51 -15.31
N GLN A 103 -3.30 -6.28 -15.22
CA GLN A 103 -1.87 -6.00 -15.09
C GLN A 103 -1.35 -6.41 -13.71
N PHE A 104 -2.23 -6.42 -12.70
CA PHE A 104 -1.89 -6.73 -11.30
C PHE A 104 -1.96 -8.24 -11.01
N PRO A 105 -1.22 -8.73 -10.00
CA PRO A 105 -1.23 -10.14 -9.61
C PRO A 105 -2.49 -10.51 -8.80
N LEU A 106 -3.68 -10.33 -9.39
CA LEU A 106 -4.98 -10.47 -8.72
C LEU A 106 -5.11 -11.80 -7.97
N ALA A 107 -4.79 -12.92 -8.61
CA ALA A 107 -4.90 -14.26 -8.01
C ALA A 107 -4.02 -14.42 -6.77
N GLU A 108 -2.80 -13.85 -6.80
CA GLU A 108 -1.89 -13.88 -5.66
C GLU A 108 -2.40 -13.01 -4.52
N LEU A 109 -2.86 -11.80 -4.82
CA LEU A 109 -3.44 -10.88 -3.83
C LEU A 109 -4.67 -11.50 -3.14
N SER A 110 -5.55 -12.14 -3.92
CA SER A 110 -6.70 -12.87 -3.40
C SER A 110 -6.30 -14.05 -2.51
N LYS A 111 -5.34 -14.87 -2.94
CA LYS A 111 -4.82 -15.98 -2.14
C LYS A 111 -4.23 -15.52 -0.80
N ARG A 112 -3.66 -14.31 -0.76
CA ARG A 112 -3.14 -13.67 0.46
C ARG A 112 -4.24 -12.96 1.30
N GLY A 113 -5.51 -13.06 0.91
CA GLY A 113 -6.63 -12.43 1.61
C GLY A 113 -6.68 -10.90 1.50
N LEU A 114 -6.02 -10.33 0.50
CA LEU A 114 -5.96 -8.88 0.27
C LEU A 114 -7.07 -8.36 -0.65
N LEU A 115 -7.65 -9.25 -1.47
CA LEU A 115 -8.76 -8.95 -2.37
C LEU A 115 -9.83 -10.04 -2.24
N SER A 116 -11.10 -9.66 -2.33
CA SER A 116 -12.21 -10.58 -2.57
C SER A 116 -12.54 -10.60 -4.07
N LEU A 117 -11.95 -11.54 -4.82
CA LEU A 117 -12.19 -11.62 -6.26
C LEU A 117 -13.51 -12.30 -6.59
N GLU A 118 -14.34 -11.57 -7.33
CA GLU A 118 -15.53 -12.10 -8.00
C GLU A 118 -15.24 -12.38 -9.48
N LYS A 119 -16.14 -13.11 -10.14
CA LYS A 119 -16.01 -13.43 -11.57
C LYS A 119 -16.20 -12.21 -12.46
N GLU A 120 -17.02 -11.26 -12.03
CA GLU A 120 -17.42 -10.14 -12.86
C GLU A 120 -16.30 -9.10 -13.03
N SER A 121 -16.16 -8.61 -14.26
CA SER A 121 -15.05 -7.72 -14.64
C SER A 121 -15.05 -6.42 -13.83
N ALA A 122 -16.21 -5.78 -13.68
CA ALA A 122 -16.35 -4.55 -12.91
C ALA A 122 -16.10 -4.77 -11.41
N ALA A 123 -16.51 -5.92 -10.86
CA ALA A 123 -16.24 -6.26 -9.46
C ALA A 123 -14.73 -6.39 -9.19
N GLN A 124 -13.97 -7.00 -10.08
CA GLN A 124 -12.50 -7.08 -9.95
C GLN A 124 -11.84 -5.70 -9.99
N VAL A 125 -12.27 -4.83 -10.92
CA VAL A 125 -11.76 -3.45 -11.00
C VAL A 125 -12.11 -2.67 -9.73
N ARG A 126 -13.35 -2.77 -9.25
CA ARG A 126 -13.83 -2.13 -8.02
C ARG A 126 -13.02 -2.56 -6.80
N GLU A 127 -12.78 -3.86 -6.66
CA GLU A 127 -12.01 -4.39 -5.54
C GLU A 127 -10.55 -3.91 -5.57
N LEU A 128 -9.97 -3.78 -6.77
CA LEU A 128 -8.63 -3.24 -6.92
C LEU A 128 -8.57 -1.73 -6.61
N LEU A 129 -9.55 -0.95 -7.08
CA LEU A 129 -9.68 0.47 -6.72
C LEU A 129 -9.80 0.65 -5.21
N ARG A 130 -10.59 -0.19 -4.55
CA ARG A 130 -10.73 -0.23 -3.10
C ARG A 130 -9.42 -0.58 -2.40
N PHE A 131 -8.70 -1.59 -2.90
CA PHE A 131 -7.40 -1.99 -2.36
C PHE A 131 -6.40 -0.84 -2.40
N PHE A 132 -6.33 -0.10 -3.52
CA PHE A 132 -5.48 1.08 -3.64
C PHE A 132 -6.02 2.34 -2.95
N GLY A 133 -7.32 2.38 -2.62
CA GLY A 133 -7.97 3.55 -2.03
C GLY A 133 -8.25 4.67 -3.04
N CYS A 134 -8.48 4.33 -4.31
CA CYS A 134 -8.74 5.28 -5.40
C CYS A 134 -10.22 5.33 -5.76
N GLY A 135 -10.73 6.51 -6.13
CA GLY A 135 -12.09 6.68 -6.65
C GLY A 135 -12.27 6.29 -8.12
N SER A 136 -11.19 6.26 -8.91
CA SER A 136 -11.21 5.85 -10.31
C SER A 136 -9.85 5.29 -10.74
N VAL A 137 -9.81 4.69 -11.93
CA VAL A 137 -8.57 4.14 -12.51
C VAL A 137 -7.57 5.26 -12.82
N GLU A 138 -8.06 6.39 -13.31
CA GLU A 138 -7.27 7.58 -13.63
C GLU A 138 -6.61 8.15 -12.38
N ALA A 139 -7.35 8.31 -11.29
CA ALA A 139 -6.80 8.78 -10.02
C ALA A 139 -5.74 7.81 -9.45
N CYS A 140 -5.91 6.51 -9.69
CA CYS A 140 -4.90 5.52 -9.35
C CYS A 140 -3.64 5.67 -10.21
N GLN A 141 -3.80 5.88 -11.52
CA GLN A 141 -2.67 6.08 -12.42
C GLN A 141 -1.86 7.34 -12.07
N GLU A 142 -2.51 8.46 -11.78
CA GLU A 142 -1.84 9.69 -11.34
C GLU A 142 -0.99 9.43 -10.09
N ARG A 143 -1.54 8.71 -9.10
CA ARG A 143 -0.79 8.31 -7.90
C ARG A 143 0.37 7.37 -8.23
N PHE A 144 0.21 6.47 -9.19
CA PHE A 144 1.27 5.56 -9.60
C PHE A 144 2.40 6.30 -10.28
N ASP A 145 2.12 7.28 -11.13
CA ASP A 145 3.13 8.10 -11.80
C ASP A 145 3.97 8.87 -10.76
N GLU A 146 3.33 9.40 -9.71
CA GLU A 146 4.04 10.02 -8.57
C GLU A 146 4.94 9.03 -7.83
N LEU A 147 4.45 7.81 -7.54
CA LEU A 147 5.21 6.77 -6.84
C LEU A 147 6.36 6.23 -7.69
N SER A 148 6.14 6.04 -8.99
CA SER A 148 7.12 5.52 -9.95
C SER A 148 8.30 6.49 -10.11
N ALA A 149 8.07 7.81 -10.04
CA ALA A 149 9.16 8.80 -10.00
C ALA A 149 10.10 8.64 -8.78
N VAL A 150 9.61 8.06 -7.68
CA VAL A 150 10.37 7.77 -6.45
C VAL A 150 10.97 6.37 -6.49
N ALA A 151 10.18 5.35 -6.84
CA ALA A 151 10.54 3.94 -6.72
C ALA A 151 11.45 3.42 -7.85
N TYR A 152 11.32 3.93 -9.09
CA TYR A 152 12.19 3.49 -10.21
C TYR A 152 13.65 3.90 -10.06
N ARG A 153 13.97 4.78 -9.10
CA ARG A 153 15.36 5.13 -8.78
C ARG A 153 16.12 3.97 -8.15
N HIS A 154 15.43 2.98 -7.58
CA HIS A 154 16.04 1.84 -6.88
C HIS A 154 16.11 0.54 -7.71
N SER A 155 15.41 0.42 -8.86
CA SER A 155 15.52 -0.77 -9.74
C SER A 155 14.89 -0.55 -11.13
N PRO A 156 15.67 -0.52 -12.22
CA PRO A 156 15.22 -0.09 -13.54
C PRO A 156 14.55 -1.18 -14.41
N SER A 157 13.97 -2.24 -13.85
CA SER A 157 13.60 -3.44 -14.63
C SER A 157 12.09 -3.78 -14.68
N PHE A 158 11.55 -3.63 -15.90
CA PHE A 158 10.30 -4.16 -16.49
C PHE A 158 8.93 -3.57 -16.09
N GLU A 159 8.18 -3.10 -17.10
CA GLU A 159 6.76 -2.69 -17.02
C GLU A 159 5.84 -3.76 -16.38
N SER A 160 6.09 -5.06 -16.60
CA SER A 160 5.28 -6.12 -15.99
C SER A 160 5.62 -6.43 -14.51
N ALA A 161 6.69 -5.83 -13.97
CA ALA A 161 7.03 -5.85 -12.56
C ALA A 161 6.44 -4.64 -11.81
N GLU A 162 6.10 -3.56 -12.52
CA GLU A 162 5.59 -2.32 -11.94
C GLU A 162 4.27 -2.51 -11.21
N ALA A 163 3.28 -3.16 -11.82
CA ALA A 163 2.00 -3.42 -11.18
C ALA A 163 2.15 -4.28 -9.90
N SER A 164 3.03 -5.29 -9.93
CA SER A 164 3.36 -6.08 -8.74
C SER A 164 4.10 -5.26 -7.68
N LEU A 165 5.00 -4.36 -8.08
CA LEU A 165 5.71 -3.46 -7.18
C LEU A 165 4.73 -2.51 -6.50
N LEU A 166 3.87 -1.83 -7.26
CA LEU A 166 2.84 -0.92 -6.75
C LEU A 166 1.89 -1.62 -5.79
N ALA A 167 1.45 -2.84 -6.12
CA ALA A 167 0.65 -3.65 -5.21
C ALA A 167 1.42 -4.01 -3.93
N TRP A 168 2.69 -4.38 -4.04
CA TRP A 168 3.52 -4.69 -2.87
C TRP A 168 3.74 -3.45 -1.99
N LEU A 169 4.00 -2.28 -2.57
CA LEU A 169 4.07 -1.00 -1.84
C LEU A 169 2.76 -0.71 -1.11
N ARG A 170 1.61 -0.91 -1.77
CA ARG A 170 0.29 -0.71 -1.14
C ARG A 170 0.06 -1.67 0.03
N ILE A 171 0.54 -2.92 -0.04
CA ILE A 171 0.51 -3.82 1.12
C ILE A 171 1.28 -3.19 2.29
N GLY A 172 2.46 -2.62 2.04
CA GLY A 172 3.22 -1.88 3.04
C GLY A 172 2.44 -0.73 3.67
N ASP A 173 1.72 0.07 2.87
CA ASP A 173 0.84 1.13 3.39
C ASP A 173 -0.20 0.54 4.36
N LEU A 174 -0.93 -0.48 3.91
CA LEU A 174 -2.01 -1.11 4.68
C LEU A 174 -1.51 -1.75 5.98
N ARG A 175 -0.29 -2.30 5.98
CA ARG A 175 0.35 -2.84 7.20
C ARG A 175 0.80 -1.73 8.12
N ALA A 176 1.37 -0.66 7.57
CA ALA A 176 1.82 0.47 8.37
C ALA A 176 0.65 1.20 9.04
N GLU A 177 -0.50 1.35 8.36
CA GLU A 177 -1.72 1.93 8.96
C GLU A 177 -2.16 1.23 10.26
N GLN A 178 -1.79 -0.04 10.47
CA GLN A 178 -2.14 -0.84 11.66
C GLN A 178 -1.10 -0.76 12.79
N ILE A 179 0.04 -0.12 12.54
CA ILE A 179 1.12 0.00 13.51
C ILE A 179 1.09 1.42 14.08
N GLU A 180 1.14 1.56 15.40
CA GLU A 180 1.38 2.85 16.04
C GLU A 180 2.88 3.14 16.09
N ALA A 181 3.27 4.37 15.80
CA ALA A 181 4.65 4.83 15.84
C ALA A 181 4.70 6.28 16.32
N ALA A 182 5.80 6.65 16.97
CA ALA A 182 6.06 8.02 17.40
C ALA A 182 6.28 8.96 16.20
N ASP A 183 6.45 10.24 16.47
CA ASP A 183 6.98 11.17 15.47
C ASP A 183 8.45 10.84 15.19
N PHE A 184 8.86 10.98 13.93
CA PHE A 184 10.22 10.70 13.50
C PHE A 184 11.21 11.61 14.22
N ASP A 185 12.13 10.99 14.96
CA ASP A 185 13.26 11.65 15.59
C ASP A 185 14.55 10.99 15.11
N ARG A 186 15.38 11.76 14.41
CA ARG A 186 16.64 11.27 13.83
C ARG A 186 17.62 10.79 14.90
N THR A 187 17.67 11.44 16.06
CA THR A 187 18.59 11.10 17.14
C THR A 187 18.15 9.82 17.83
N ALA A 188 16.85 9.70 18.11
CA ALA A 188 16.25 8.48 18.65
C ALA A 188 16.42 7.32 17.68
N PHE A 189 16.26 7.56 16.36
CA PHE A 189 16.44 6.52 15.36
C PHE A 189 17.90 6.02 15.31
N LEU A 190 18.88 6.93 15.31
CA LEU A 190 20.30 6.53 15.40
C LEU A 190 20.64 5.77 16.68
N ALA A 191 20.02 6.12 17.82
CA ALA A 191 20.18 5.37 19.07
C ALA A 191 19.58 3.96 18.95
N ALA A 192 18.34 3.85 18.45
CA ALA A 192 17.67 2.59 18.18
C ALA A 192 18.47 1.69 17.24
N LEU A 193 19.10 2.24 16.19
CA LEU A 193 19.92 1.44 15.26
C LEU A 193 21.16 0.84 15.92
N LYS A 194 21.77 1.53 16.90
CA LYS A 194 22.90 0.98 17.67
C LYS A 194 22.48 -0.21 18.50
N GLU A 195 21.29 -0.16 19.10
CA GLU A 195 20.69 -1.29 19.82
C GLU A 195 20.36 -2.44 18.86
N ILE A 196 19.70 -2.13 17.73
CA ILE A 196 19.32 -3.11 16.70
C ILE A 196 20.54 -3.86 16.15
N ARG A 197 21.68 -3.19 15.97
CA ARG A 197 22.92 -3.84 15.51
C ARG A 197 23.34 -4.98 16.43
N GLY A 198 23.13 -4.84 17.75
CA GLY A 198 23.42 -5.90 18.72
C GLY A 198 22.47 -7.10 18.63
N LEU A 199 21.27 -6.93 18.05
CA LEU A 199 20.31 -8.00 17.87
C LEU A 199 20.64 -8.93 16.70
N THR A 200 21.70 -8.64 15.94
CA THR A 200 22.09 -9.46 14.78
C THR A 200 22.44 -10.90 15.16
N THR A 201 22.88 -11.13 16.40
CA THR A 201 23.20 -12.45 16.96
C THR A 201 22.00 -13.21 17.51
N GLU A 202 20.84 -12.56 17.63
CA GLU A 202 19.63 -13.15 18.18
C GLU A 202 18.84 -13.93 17.12
N SER A 203 17.93 -14.80 17.58
CA SER A 203 17.01 -15.49 16.67
C SER A 203 15.93 -14.54 16.11
N ILE A 204 15.31 -14.91 14.99
CA ILE A 204 14.29 -14.07 14.34
C ILE A 204 13.06 -13.83 15.22
N GLU A 205 12.71 -14.79 16.07
CA GLU A 205 11.62 -14.67 17.04
C GLU A 205 11.90 -13.58 18.09
N VAL A 206 13.19 -13.32 18.37
CA VAL A 206 13.64 -12.30 19.32
C VAL A 206 13.86 -10.96 18.62
N PHE A 207 14.67 -10.91 17.57
CA PHE A 207 15.05 -9.62 16.99
C PHE A 207 13.91 -8.96 16.21
N LEU A 208 13.05 -9.73 15.50
CA LEU A 208 12.08 -9.13 14.59
C LEU A 208 11.01 -8.28 15.32
N PRO A 209 10.43 -8.75 16.45
CA PRO A 209 9.56 -7.89 17.27
C PRO A 209 10.29 -6.67 17.80
N GLU A 210 11.55 -6.82 18.21
CA GLU A 210 12.32 -5.75 18.83
C GLU A 210 12.75 -4.68 17.82
N VAL A 211 13.16 -5.06 16.61
CA VAL A 211 13.39 -4.14 15.48
C VAL A 211 12.13 -3.32 15.21
N LYS A 212 10.96 -3.96 15.14
CA LYS A 212 9.68 -3.25 14.94
C LYS A 212 9.43 -2.24 16.05
N ARG A 213 9.63 -2.63 17.32
CA ARG A 213 9.42 -1.78 18.49
C ARG A 213 10.38 -0.59 18.52
N LEU A 214 11.68 -0.84 18.34
CA LEU A 214 12.73 0.18 18.35
C LEU A 214 12.56 1.18 17.21
N CYS A 215 12.31 0.72 15.98
CA CYS A 215 11.98 1.60 14.86
C CYS A 215 10.73 2.44 15.16
N ALA A 216 9.64 1.82 15.63
CA ALA A 216 8.38 2.52 15.88
C ALA A 216 8.53 3.61 16.96
N SER A 217 9.36 3.36 17.98
CA SER A 217 9.66 4.34 19.02
C SER A 217 10.39 5.60 18.51
N ALA A 218 11.04 5.49 17.35
CA ALA A 218 11.74 6.59 16.66
C ALA A 218 10.98 7.11 15.43
N GLY A 219 9.71 6.72 15.26
CA GLY A 219 8.84 7.15 14.16
C GLY A 219 9.13 6.50 12.80
N VAL A 220 9.76 5.33 12.80
CA VAL A 220 9.97 4.49 11.62
C VAL A 220 9.18 3.20 11.75
N VAL A 221 8.34 2.88 10.77
CA VAL A 221 7.62 1.61 10.74
C VAL A 221 8.45 0.60 9.99
N PHE A 222 8.70 -0.57 10.58
CA PHE A 222 9.33 -1.67 9.87
C PHE A 222 8.30 -2.74 9.50
N VAL A 223 8.18 -3.03 8.20
CA VAL A 223 7.29 -4.05 7.65
C VAL A 223 8.12 -5.09 6.90
N LEU A 224 8.08 -6.32 7.38
CA LEU A 224 8.60 -7.48 6.67
C LEU A 224 7.44 -8.11 5.88
N GLU A 225 7.46 -7.98 4.55
CA GLU A 225 6.37 -8.42 3.67
C GLU A 225 6.91 -9.20 2.47
N ARG A 226 6.48 -10.45 2.32
CA ARG A 226 6.91 -11.33 1.24
C ARG A 226 6.70 -10.67 -0.13
N SER A 227 7.71 -10.71 -0.99
CA SER A 227 7.61 -10.18 -2.35
C SER A 227 6.42 -10.77 -3.11
N LEU A 228 5.75 -9.96 -3.93
CA LEU A 228 4.83 -10.47 -4.94
C LEU A 228 5.61 -11.05 -6.13
N SER A 229 4.93 -11.85 -6.94
CA SER A 229 5.51 -12.39 -8.18
C SER A 229 6.12 -11.27 -9.03
N LYS A 230 7.36 -11.49 -9.50
CA LYS A 230 8.17 -10.55 -10.31
C LYS A 230 8.75 -9.33 -9.56
N VAL A 231 8.43 -9.13 -8.28
CA VAL A 231 9.10 -8.08 -7.49
C VAL A 231 10.51 -8.54 -7.14
N ALA A 232 11.51 -7.84 -7.70
CA ALA A 232 12.92 -8.10 -7.49
C ALA A 232 13.52 -7.33 -6.30
N LEU A 233 12.80 -6.36 -5.76
CA LEU A 233 13.32 -5.45 -4.75
C LEU A 233 13.57 -6.15 -3.40
N SER A 234 14.69 -5.84 -2.76
CA SER A 234 15.03 -6.36 -1.43
C SER A 234 14.38 -5.55 -0.32
N GLY A 235 14.36 -4.22 -0.45
CA GLY A 235 13.77 -3.28 0.49
C GLY A 235 13.42 -1.95 -0.16
N VAL A 236 12.61 -1.16 0.53
CA VAL A 236 12.33 0.23 0.19
C VAL A 236 12.09 1.03 1.47
N SER A 237 12.54 2.28 1.45
CA SER A 237 12.30 3.27 2.48
C SER A 237 11.55 4.46 1.90
N ARG A 238 10.50 4.90 2.59
CA ARG A 238 9.69 6.05 2.16
C ARG A 238 8.99 6.74 3.31
N TRP A 239 8.59 7.98 3.09
CA TRP A 239 7.84 8.77 4.06
C TRP A 239 6.33 8.57 3.84
N LEU A 240 5.63 8.07 4.87
CA LEU A 240 4.16 7.98 4.87
C LEU A 240 3.53 9.34 5.16
N SER A 241 4.23 10.16 5.96
CA SER A 241 3.86 11.53 6.28
C SER A 241 5.12 12.34 6.61
N PRO A 242 5.03 13.66 6.79
CA PRO A 242 6.14 14.47 7.28
C PRO A 242 6.64 14.09 8.69
N ARG A 243 5.97 13.18 9.40
CA ARG A 243 6.34 12.76 10.76
C ARG A 243 6.59 11.26 10.86
N ARG A 244 6.38 10.48 9.80
CA ARG A 244 6.43 9.02 9.88
C ARG A 244 7.05 8.41 8.63
N ALA A 245 8.03 7.56 8.83
CA ALA A 245 8.69 6.81 7.77
C ALA A 245 8.27 5.32 7.80
N LEU A 246 8.46 4.65 6.67
CA LEU A 246 8.26 3.22 6.48
C LEU A 246 9.52 2.64 5.85
N ILE A 247 10.01 1.55 6.42
CA ILE A 247 10.91 0.60 5.78
C ILE A 247 10.11 -0.68 5.52
N GLN A 248 10.06 -1.10 4.26
CA GLN A 248 9.39 -2.31 3.85
C GLN A 248 10.40 -3.24 3.17
N GLN A 249 10.49 -4.50 3.62
CA GLN A 249 11.52 -5.44 3.18
C GLN A 249 10.93 -6.78 2.75
N THR A 250 11.47 -7.38 1.68
CA THR A 250 10.99 -8.68 1.14
C THR A 250 11.66 -9.91 1.71
N ALA A 251 12.83 -9.75 2.34
CA ALA A 251 13.73 -10.85 2.71
C ALA A 251 14.01 -11.83 1.55
N ARG A 252 14.17 -11.32 0.32
CA ARG A 252 14.31 -12.10 -0.92
C ARG A 252 15.26 -13.31 -0.84
N HIS A 253 16.40 -13.16 -0.17
CA HIS A 253 17.45 -14.19 -0.10
C HIS A 253 17.33 -15.12 1.11
N LEU A 254 16.42 -14.80 2.05
CA LEU A 254 16.19 -15.58 3.27
C LEU A 254 17.48 -15.95 4.02
N SER A 255 18.37 -14.97 4.13
CA SER A 255 19.71 -15.09 4.71
C SER A 255 19.96 -13.89 5.61
N ASN A 256 20.57 -14.09 6.76
CA ASN A 256 20.76 -13.02 7.73
C ASN A 256 21.68 -11.89 7.23
N ASP A 257 22.74 -12.22 6.51
CA ASP A 257 23.65 -11.26 5.89
C ASP A 257 22.91 -10.29 4.95
N HIS A 258 22.08 -10.82 4.06
CA HIS A 258 21.24 -10.02 3.17
C HIS A 258 20.14 -9.27 3.92
N PHE A 259 19.51 -9.90 4.92
CA PHE A 259 18.46 -9.26 5.70
C PHE A 259 18.98 -7.99 6.39
N TRP A 260 20.08 -8.12 7.13
CA TRP A 260 20.65 -7.03 7.91
C TRP A 260 21.26 -5.95 7.03
N PHE A 261 21.97 -6.33 5.96
CA PHE A 261 22.52 -5.36 5.02
C PHE A 261 21.41 -4.50 4.39
N THR A 262 20.36 -5.13 3.86
CA THR A 262 19.22 -4.41 3.31
C THR A 262 18.55 -3.53 4.37
N PHE A 263 18.34 -4.02 5.59
CA PHE A 263 17.73 -3.22 6.65
C PHE A 263 18.52 -1.92 6.93
N PHE A 264 19.84 -2.02 7.13
CA PHE A 264 20.67 -0.84 7.40
C PHE A 264 20.85 0.08 6.17
N HIS A 265 20.85 -0.48 4.96
CA HIS A 265 20.81 0.29 3.72
C HIS A 265 19.54 1.17 3.65
N GLU A 266 18.36 0.61 3.92
CA GLU A 266 17.12 1.38 3.97
C GLU A 266 17.11 2.43 5.10
N CYS A 267 17.78 2.14 6.22
CA CYS A 267 17.96 3.12 7.28
C CYS A 267 18.85 4.29 6.83
N ALA A 268 19.90 4.02 6.04
CA ALA A 268 20.78 5.05 5.50
C ALA A 268 20.01 6.05 4.64
N HIS A 269 19.13 5.57 3.76
CA HIS A 269 18.26 6.43 2.95
C HIS A 269 17.41 7.38 3.80
N LEU A 270 16.85 6.93 4.93
CA LEU A 270 16.10 7.81 5.83
C LEU A 270 16.98 8.83 6.57
N LEU A 271 18.25 8.51 6.82
CA LEU A 271 19.17 9.30 7.64
C LEU A 271 20.01 10.31 6.87
N LEU A 272 20.38 9.97 5.64
CA LEU A 272 21.31 10.71 4.79
C LEU A 272 20.56 11.52 3.73
N HIS A 273 19.47 10.98 3.18
CA HIS A 273 18.81 11.57 2.03
C HIS A 273 17.60 12.38 2.44
N SER A 274 17.49 13.59 1.88
CA SER A 274 16.40 14.49 2.20
C SER A 274 15.06 14.00 1.64
N ARG A 275 13.95 14.40 2.25
CA ARG A 275 12.60 14.18 1.69
C ARG A 275 12.40 14.82 0.31
N LYS A 276 13.22 15.82 -0.06
CA LYS A 276 13.09 16.64 -1.27
C LYS A 276 13.99 16.20 -2.43
N SER A 277 15.04 15.41 -2.18
CA SER A 277 15.87 14.83 -3.25
C SER A 277 15.06 13.86 -4.13
N ILE A 278 13.84 13.55 -3.71
CA ILE A 278 12.80 12.81 -4.44
C ILE A 278 12.19 13.60 -5.63
N PHE A 279 12.41 14.93 -5.78
CA PHE A 279 11.66 15.78 -6.74
C PHE A 279 12.50 16.54 -7.80
N LEU A 280 13.62 16.01 -8.31
CA LEU A 280 14.39 16.69 -9.36
C LEU A 280 14.10 16.13 -10.76
N ASP A 281 13.59 17.00 -11.64
CA ASP A 281 13.11 16.73 -13.00
C ASP A 281 14.15 16.14 -13.98
N GLY A 282 13.81 14.96 -14.51
CA GLY A 282 13.81 14.60 -15.94
C GLY A 282 15.11 14.43 -16.75
N LYS A 283 16.22 15.14 -16.50
CA LYS A 283 17.35 15.15 -17.49
C LYS A 283 18.78 14.98 -16.95
N GLY A 284 18.96 14.72 -15.65
CA GLY A 284 20.28 14.47 -15.03
C GLY A 284 20.31 13.30 -14.03
N LEU A 285 19.31 12.42 -14.07
CA LEU A 285 18.89 11.55 -12.95
C LEU A 285 19.76 10.31 -12.67
N SER A 286 20.54 9.79 -13.62
CA SER A 286 21.23 8.51 -13.43
C SER A 286 22.39 8.58 -12.43
N ASN A 287 23.12 9.69 -12.40
CA ASN A 287 24.33 9.80 -11.59
C ASN A 287 24.00 10.07 -10.11
N VAL A 288 23.02 10.94 -9.84
CA VAL A 288 22.58 11.23 -8.46
C VAL A 288 21.99 9.98 -7.81
N ALA A 289 21.18 9.19 -8.52
CA ALA A 289 20.66 7.94 -7.97
C ALA A 289 21.81 6.97 -7.60
N ALA A 290 22.78 6.78 -8.48
CA ALA A 290 23.93 5.92 -8.22
C ALA A 290 24.79 6.39 -7.04
N GLU A 291 24.96 7.71 -6.87
CA GLU A 291 25.68 8.30 -5.72
C GLU A 291 24.93 8.04 -4.40
N LEU A 292 23.61 8.25 -4.37
CA LEU A 292 22.78 7.98 -3.19
C LEU A 292 22.80 6.48 -2.81
N GLU A 293 22.71 5.57 -3.79
CA GLU A 293 22.83 4.12 -3.54
C GLU A 293 24.21 3.77 -2.96
N ALA A 294 25.28 4.34 -3.51
CA ALA A 294 26.64 4.10 -3.00
C ALA A 294 26.82 4.65 -1.58
N GLU A 295 26.30 5.84 -1.28
CA GLU A 295 26.31 6.40 0.08
C GLU A 295 25.57 5.51 1.08
N ALA A 296 24.43 4.94 0.67
CA ALA A 296 23.66 4.02 1.51
C ALA A 296 24.39 2.69 1.74
N ASP A 297 25.02 2.13 0.70
CA ASP A 297 25.84 0.91 0.79
C ASP A 297 27.06 1.08 1.70
N ASP A 298 27.76 2.21 1.55
CA ASP A 298 28.93 2.55 2.37
C ASP A 298 28.52 2.75 3.83
N TRP A 299 27.42 3.47 4.07
CA TRP A 299 26.91 3.69 5.42
C TRP A 299 26.48 2.38 6.08
N ALA A 300 25.74 1.53 5.37
CA ALA A 300 25.28 0.23 5.90
C ALA A 300 26.47 -0.69 6.22
N SER A 301 27.48 -0.71 5.34
CA SER A 301 28.71 -1.47 5.56
C SER A 301 29.46 -1.00 6.78
N GLU A 302 29.71 0.32 6.91
CA GLU A 302 30.43 0.92 8.03
C GLU A 302 29.67 0.73 9.35
N PHE A 303 28.35 0.89 9.34
CA PHE A 303 27.52 0.75 10.52
C PHE A 303 27.51 -0.69 11.05
N LEU A 304 27.42 -1.68 10.16
CA LEU A 304 27.49 -3.10 10.52
C LEU A 304 28.90 -3.50 10.97
N VAL A 305 29.91 -3.18 10.17
CA VAL A 305 31.31 -3.56 10.42
C VAL A 305 32.23 -2.37 10.12
N PRO A 306 32.85 -1.75 11.14
CA PRO A 306 33.74 -0.61 10.93
C PRO A 306 34.85 -0.94 9.91
N ALA A 307 35.00 -0.11 8.87
CA ALA A 307 35.87 -0.41 7.74
C ALA A 307 37.32 -0.64 8.15
N LEU A 308 37.83 0.15 9.11
CA LEU A 308 39.19 -0.02 9.62
C LEU A 308 39.40 -1.39 10.29
N ALA A 309 38.40 -1.88 11.04
CA ALA A 309 38.47 -3.19 11.67
C ALA A 309 38.44 -4.31 10.63
N LEU A 310 37.54 -4.19 9.64
CA LEU A 310 37.40 -5.17 8.56
C LEU A 310 38.64 -5.23 7.67
N THR A 311 39.22 -4.09 7.29
CA THR A 311 40.45 -4.06 6.49
C THR A 311 41.61 -4.73 7.23
N ARG A 312 41.79 -4.44 8.53
CA ARG A 312 42.83 -5.07 9.36
C ARG A 312 42.64 -6.58 9.46
N PHE A 313 41.39 -7.03 9.59
CA PHE A 313 41.05 -8.45 9.57
C PHE A 313 41.43 -9.08 8.23
N ILE A 314 40.94 -8.53 7.10
CA ILE A 314 41.20 -9.06 5.74
C ILE A 314 42.70 -9.18 5.46
N THR A 315 43.53 -8.21 5.89
CA THR A 315 44.99 -8.24 5.62
C THR A 315 45.73 -9.41 6.29
N ARG A 316 45.12 -10.06 7.28
CA ARG A 316 45.70 -11.17 8.04
C ARG A 316 44.89 -12.46 7.93
N PHE A 317 43.74 -12.41 7.25
CA PHE A 317 42.80 -13.50 7.15
C PHE A 317 43.42 -14.67 6.41
N THR A 318 43.45 -15.83 7.06
CA THR A 318 44.08 -17.06 6.55
C THR A 318 43.08 -18.01 5.88
N TYR A 319 41.84 -17.55 5.69
CA TYR A 319 40.70 -18.33 5.21
C TYR A 319 40.22 -19.40 6.20
N ASP A 320 40.55 -19.24 7.48
CA ASP A 320 40.02 -20.04 8.58
C ASP A 320 38.65 -19.50 9.03
N GLU A 321 37.66 -20.38 9.17
CA GLU A 321 36.32 -20.01 9.61
C GLU A 321 36.28 -19.55 11.08
N ASP A 322 37.17 -20.07 11.92
CA ASP A 322 37.27 -19.67 13.33
C ASP A 322 37.69 -18.20 13.47
N GLU A 323 38.54 -17.70 12.55
CA GLU A 323 38.93 -16.28 12.51
C GLU A 323 37.71 -15.38 12.22
N VAL A 324 36.78 -15.83 11.37
CA VAL A 324 35.53 -15.09 11.07
C VAL A 324 34.64 -15.03 12.30
N VAL A 325 34.47 -16.15 12.99
CA VAL A 325 33.66 -16.25 14.22
C VAL A 325 34.25 -15.37 15.32
N GLU A 326 35.57 -15.43 15.54
CA GLU A 326 36.23 -14.60 16.56
C GLU A 326 36.13 -13.11 16.22
N PHE A 327 36.33 -12.74 14.94
CA PHE A 327 36.19 -11.35 14.51
C PHE A 327 34.75 -10.84 14.71
N ALA A 328 33.74 -11.62 14.32
CA ALA A 328 32.33 -11.28 14.51
C ALA A 328 31.98 -11.06 15.98
N ALA A 329 32.45 -11.96 16.86
CA ALA A 329 32.27 -11.85 18.31
C ALA A 329 32.89 -10.56 18.87
N ARG A 330 34.10 -10.18 18.44
CA ARG A 330 34.74 -8.90 18.83
C ARG A 330 33.98 -7.67 18.33
N GLN A 331 33.30 -7.78 17.18
CA GLN A 331 32.45 -6.71 16.64
C GLN A 331 31.03 -6.71 17.23
N GLY A 332 30.65 -7.74 17.99
CA GLY A 332 29.31 -7.89 18.56
C GLY A 332 28.23 -8.06 17.49
N ILE A 333 28.51 -8.86 16.46
CA ILE A 333 27.58 -9.18 15.36
C ILE A 333 27.62 -10.66 14.99
N ASP A 334 26.62 -11.12 14.25
CA ASP A 334 26.59 -12.50 13.74
C ASP A 334 27.66 -12.75 12.65
N PRO A 335 28.35 -13.91 12.68
CA PRO A 335 29.40 -14.25 11.71
C PRO A 335 28.92 -14.29 10.26
N GLY A 336 27.65 -14.62 10.00
CA GLY A 336 27.06 -14.60 8.67
C GLY A 336 27.16 -13.22 8.00
N ILE A 337 27.03 -12.14 8.77
CA ILE A 337 27.19 -10.77 8.27
C ILE A 337 28.62 -10.52 7.80
N VAL A 338 29.61 -10.99 8.56
CA VAL A 338 31.03 -10.88 8.17
C VAL A 338 31.28 -11.67 6.88
N VAL A 339 30.74 -12.89 6.77
CA VAL A 339 30.82 -13.68 5.52
C VAL A 339 30.22 -12.90 4.35
N GLY A 340 29.05 -12.27 4.51
CA GLY A 340 28.45 -11.43 3.47
C GLY A 340 29.36 -10.28 3.03
N GLN A 341 29.99 -9.57 3.98
CA GLN A 341 30.92 -8.47 3.71
C GLN A 341 32.21 -8.93 2.99
N LEU A 342 32.72 -10.11 3.32
CA LEU A 342 33.88 -10.74 2.65
C LEU A 342 33.53 -11.21 1.23
N GLN A 343 32.34 -11.78 1.03
CA GLN A 343 31.87 -12.21 -0.28
C GLN A 343 31.62 -11.03 -1.22
N TYR A 344 30.99 -9.96 -0.73
CA TYR A 344 30.81 -8.72 -1.49
C TYR A 344 32.14 -8.14 -1.97
N ARG A 345 33.16 -8.12 -1.10
CA ARG A 345 34.52 -7.65 -1.42
C ARG A 345 35.36 -8.64 -2.22
N LYS A 346 34.80 -9.79 -2.61
CA LYS A 346 35.49 -10.87 -3.35
C LYS A 346 36.70 -11.44 -2.62
N VAL A 347 36.76 -11.30 -1.30
CA VAL A 347 37.73 -12.00 -0.45
C VAL A 347 37.33 -13.47 -0.34
N LEU A 348 36.04 -13.74 -0.22
CA LEU A 348 35.45 -15.07 -0.34
C LEU A 348 34.61 -15.16 -1.62
N SER A 349 34.53 -16.34 -2.22
CA SER A 349 33.52 -16.63 -3.23
C SER A 349 32.16 -16.89 -2.58
N PHE A 350 31.08 -16.71 -3.33
CA PHE A 350 29.70 -16.85 -2.83
C PHE A 350 29.32 -18.27 -2.36
N SER A 351 30.17 -19.29 -2.59
CA SER A 351 29.98 -20.65 -2.09
C SER A 351 30.71 -20.92 -0.76
N GLN A 352 31.66 -20.07 -0.37
CA GLN A 352 32.48 -20.28 0.82
C GLN A 352 31.78 -19.81 2.10
N MET A 353 31.95 -20.58 3.18
CA MET A 353 31.52 -20.24 4.55
C MET A 353 30.03 -19.93 4.72
N ASN A 354 29.17 -20.38 3.79
CA ASN A 354 27.72 -20.15 3.89
C ASN A 354 27.06 -20.86 5.09
N HIS A 355 27.71 -21.86 5.68
CA HIS A 355 27.22 -22.54 6.89
C HIS A 355 27.28 -21.63 8.14
N LEU A 356 28.08 -20.55 8.11
CA LEU A 356 28.08 -19.53 9.15
C LEU A 356 26.92 -18.53 9.03
N LYS A 357 26.14 -18.59 7.94
CA LYS A 357 24.97 -17.73 7.74
C LYS A 357 23.72 -18.40 8.30
N GLN A 358 22.87 -17.62 8.96
CA GLN A 358 21.54 -18.10 9.34
C GLN A 358 20.60 -18.03 8.13
N ARG A 359 19.75 -19.05 7.99
CA ARG A 359 18.73 -19.14 6.94
C ARG A 359 17.34 -18.97 7.54
N TYR A 360 16.48 -18.24 6.83
CA TYR A 360 15.12 -17.97 7.27
C TYR A 360 14.09 -18.66 6.38
N GLU A 361 12.88 -18.81 6.90
CA GLU A 361 11.73 -19.32 6.14
C GLU A 361 10.48 -18.52 6.48
N TRP A 362 9.57 -18.39 5.51
CA TRP A 362 8.25 -17.84 5.79
C TRP A 362 7.41 -18.88 6.52
N ALA A 363 6.73 -18.46 7.59
CA ALA A 363 5.73 -19.29 8.26
C ALA A 363 4.70 -19.81 7.24
N LYS A 364 4.28 -21.07 7.41
CA LYS A 364 3.39 -21.78 6.49
C LYS A 364 1.94 -21.30 6.57
#